data_AF-A0A1F3NV83-F1
#
_entry.id   AF-A0A1F3NV83-F1
#
_cell.length_a   1.000
_cell.length_b   1.000
_cell.length_c   1.000
_cell.angle_alpha   90.00
_cell.angle_beta   90.00
_cell.angle_gamma   90.00
#
_symmetry.space_group_name_H-M   'P 1'
#
loop_
_entity.id
_entity.type
_entity.pdbx_description
1 polymer ?
#
loop_
_entity_poly.entity_id
_entity_poly.type
_entity_poly.pdbx_seq_one_letter_code
_entity_poly.pdbx_strand_id
1 'polypeptide(L)'
;MYITKEGTGGFTDFLWFDGTSEFDGTEGQWRLYESPLVPVKILQIDWSVTGDKVGMIKYTYTKTGAYEGNYIEYGLTTNALNAYYKIHYYNSSEEKLFDLDVEWSTTLHNGRVKCPAHFQTSDWYCWDGNHLNITCP
;
A
#
# COMPACT_ATOMS: atom_id res chain seq x y z
N MET A 1 2.01 -8.65 -19.71
CA MET A 1 3.37 -8.98 -20.21
C MET A 1 3.63 -10.46 -19.95
N TYR A 2 3.92 -11.19 -21.03
CA TYR A 2 4.35 -12.58 -20.96
C TYR A 2 5.87 -12.66 -21.00
N ILE A 3 6.45 -13.61 -20.27
CA ILE A 3 7.89 -13.85 -20.25
C ILE A 3 8.20 -15.34 -20.42
N THR A 4 9.34 -15.61 -21.05
CA THR A 4 9.85 -16.95 -21.33
C THR A 4 11.30 -17.03 -20.87
N LYS A 5 11.68 -18.16 -20.30
CA LYS A 5 13.06 -18.49 -19.94
C LYS A 5 13.44 -19.81 -20.61
N GLU A 6 14.57 -19.80 -21.32
CA GLU A 6 15.15 -20.99 -21.93
C GLU A 6 16.15 -21.70 -21.00
N GLY A 7 16.45 -22.97 -21.29
CA GLY A 7 17.43 -23.77 -20.57
C GLY A 7 16.91 -24.40 -19.27
N THR A 8 17.81 -24.77 -18.36
CA THR A 8 17.45 -25.48 -17.11
C THR A 8 16.52 -24.63 -16.23
N GLY A 9 15.37 -25.20 -15.87
CA GLY A 9 14.30 -24.47 -15.17
C GLY A 9 13.65 -23.40 -16.04
N GLY A 10 13.57 -23.67 -17.34
CA GLY A 10 12.86 -22.84 -18.31
C GLY A 10 11.35 -22.95 -18.19
N PHE A 11 10.66 -21.94 -18.73
CA PHE A 11 9.21 -21.83 -18.78
C PHE A 11 8.82 -20.97 -19.97
N THR A 12 7.63 -21.16 -20.49
CA THR A 12 7.14 -20.47 -21.69
C THR A 12 5.88 -19.70 -21.36
N ASP A 13 5.78 -18.47 -21.89
CA ASP A 13 4.58 -17.63 -21.85
C ASP A 13 3.94 -17.54 -20.46
N PHE A 14 4.76 -17.32 -19.45
CA PHE A 14 4.26 -17.01 -18.12
C PHE A 14 3.76 -15.57 -18.10
N LEU A 15 2.49 -15.38 -17.75
CA LEU A 15 1.92 -14.05 -17.50
C LEU A 15 2.52 -13.48 -16.21
N TRP A 16 3.52 -12.61 -16.33
CA TRP A 16 4.18 -12.04 -15.16
C TRP A 16 3.36 -10.90 -14.52
N PHE A 17 2.78 -10.04 -15.35
CA PHE A 17 1.82 -9.04 -14.91
C PHE A 17 0.85 -8.66 -16.02
N ASP A 18 -0.34 -8.19 -15.66
CA ASP A 18 -1.26 -7.49 -16.56
C ASP A 18 -1.77 -6.20 -15.90
N GLY A 19 -2.54 -5.42 -16.65
CA GLY A 19 -3.16 -4.21 -16.11
C GLY A 19 -3.94 -3.41 -17.12
N THR A 20 -4.57 -2.36 -16.62
CA THR A 20 -5.36 -1.39 -17.37
C THR A 20 -5.01 0.01 -16.89
N SER A 21 -5.18 1.00 -17.76
CA SER A 21 -5.18 2.40 -17.39
C SER A 21 -6.36 3.08 -18.08
N GLU A 22 -6.89 4.13 -17.46
CA GLU A 22 -7.77 5.05 -18.16
C GLU A 22 -7.04 5.69 -19.34
N PHE A 23 -7.80 6.08 -20.36
CA PHE A 23 -7.23 6.62 -21.60
C PHE A 23 -6.48 7.93 -21.37
N ASP A 24 -6.92 8.72 -20.38
CA ASP A 24 -6.27 9.96 -19.96
C ASP A 24 -5.10 9.74 -19.00
N GLY A 25 -4.84 8.50 -18.58
CA GLY A 25 -3.76 8.14 -17.67
C GLY A 25 -3.97 8.61 -16.22
N THR A 26 -5.20 8.94 -15.82
CA THR A 26 -5.49 9.44 -14.46
C THR A 26 -5.58 8.34 -13.41
N GLU A 27 -5.92 7.13 -13.81
CA GLU A 27 -5.98 5.97 -12.93
C GLU A 27 -5.69 4.67 -13.67
N GLY A 28 -5.40 3.63 -12.91
CA GLY A 28 -5.21 2.31 -13.46
C GLY A 28 -4.93 1.26 -12.41
N GLN A 29 -4.71 0.06 -12.90
CA GLN A 29 -4.50 -1.13 -12.09
C GLN A 29 -3.45 -2.01 -12.75
N TRP A 30 -2.51 -2.51 -11.97
CA TRP A 30 -1.60 -3.59 -12.34
C TRP A 30 -1.83 -4.81 -11.46
N ARG A 31 -1.62 -6.01 -12.00
CA ARG A 31 -1.73 -7.28 -11.29
C ARG A 31 -0.50 -8.12 -11.56
N LEU A 32 0.14 -8.63 -10.53
CA LEU A 32 1.32 -9.48 -10.63
C LEU A 32 0.99 -10.92 -10.25
N TYR A 33 1.67 -11.85 -10.90
CA TYR A 33 1.49 -13.29 -10.70
C TYR A 33 2.73 -13.91 -10.07
N GLU A 34 2.55 -14.94 -9.25
CA GLU A 34 3.60 -15.50 -8.39
C GLU A 34 4.77 -16.11 -9.16
N SER A 35 4.46 -17.06 -10.04
CA SER A 35 5.48 -17.80 -10.79
C SER A 35 4.86 -18.61 -11.93
N PRO A 36 5.68 -19.12 -12.87
CA PRO A 36 5.22 -20.04 -13.91
C PRO A 36 4.61 -21.35 -13.38
N LEU A 37 5.08 -21.82 -12.22
CA LEU A 37 4.58 -23.05 -11.59
C LEU A 37 3.27 -22.83 -10.81
N VAL A 38 3.07 -21.60 -10.34
CA VAL A 38 1.90 -21.20 -9.54
C VAL A 38 1.39 -19.88 -10.11
N PRO A 39 0.68 -19.87 -11.26
CA PRO A 39 0.29 -18.65 -11.95
C PRO A 39 -0.95 -18.00 -11.30
N VAL A 40 -0.89 -17.76 -9.99
CA VAL A 40 -1.94 -17.08 -9.22
C VAL A 40 -1.58 -15.62 -9.02
N LYS A 41 -2.60 -14.75 -8.97
CA LYS A 41 -2.44 -13.33 -8.69
C LYS A 41 -2.01 -13.14 -7.23
N ILE A 42 -0.87 -12.51 -7.00
CA ILE A 42 -0.32 -12.27 -5.66
C ILE A 42 -0.48 -10.84 -5.19
N LEU A 43 -0.47 -9.89 -6.13
CA LEU A 43 -0.42 -8.48 -5.83
C LEU A 43 -1.27 -7.73 -6.85
N GLN A 44 -2.12 -6.84 -6.35
CA GLN A 44 -2.79 -5.83 -7.14
C GLN A 44 -2.24 -4.46 -6.74
N ILE A 45 -1.97 -3.62 -7.73
CA ILE A 45 -1.48 -2.26 -7.56
C ILE A 45 -2.50 -1.34 -8.22
N ASP A 46 -3.31 -0.68 -7.40
CA ASP A 46 -4.23 0.35 -7.86
C ASP A 46 -3.55 1.72 -7.71
N TRP A 47 -3.65 2.58 -8.71
CA TRP A 47 -2.99 3.88 -8.69
C TRP A 47 -3.88 4.96 -9.31
N SER A 48 -3.69 6.19 -8.84
CA SER A 48 -4.29 7.38 -9.42
C SER A 48 -3.33 8.57 -9.40
N VAL A 49 -3.59 9.52 -10.28
CA VAL A 49 -2.85 10.77 -10.48
C VAL A 49 -3.78 11.92 -10.12
N THR A 50 -3.28 12.90 -9.37
CA THR A 50 -4.00 14.13 -9.04
C THR A 50 -3.19 15.32 -9.58
N GLY A 51 -3.65 15.92 -10.66
CA GLY A 51 -2.90 16.96 -11.38
C GLY A 51 -1.68 16.36 -12.08
N ASP A 52 -0.48 16.83 -11.74
CA ASP A 52 0.81 16.37 -12.26
C ASP A 52 1.56 15.44 -11.28
N LYS A 53 0.91 15.02 -10.19
CA LYS A 53 1.51 14.23 -9.12
C LYS A 53 0.80 12.91 -8.92
N VAL A 54 1.52 11.95 -8.35
CA VAL A 54 0.92 10.73 -7.80
C VAL A 54 -0.15 11.14 -6.78
N GLY A 55 -1.40 10.77 -7.05
CA GLY A 55 -2.52 10.97 -6.15
C GLY A 55 -2.49 9.91 -5.06
N MET A 56 -2.59 8.64 -5.46
CA MET A 56 -2.59 7.49 -4.56
C MET A 56 -1.95 6.28 -5.24
N ILE A 57 -1.29 5.44 -4.44
CA ILE A 57 -0.93 4.07 -4.83
C ILE A 57 -1.33 3.12 -3.71
N LYS A 58 -1.99 2.02 -4.06
CA LYS A 58 -2.41 0.96 -3.16
C LYS A 58 -1.90 -0.39 -3.64
N TYR A 59 -1.12 -1.03 -2.79
CA TYR A 59 -0.63 -2.39 -2.98
C TYR A 59 -1.49 -3.33 -2.13
N THR A 60 -2.21 -4.26 -2.76
CA THR A 60 -3.06 -5.24 -2.08
C THR A 60 -2.57 -6.65 -2.35
N TYR A 61 -2.31 -7.43 -1.29
CA TYR A 61 -1.98 -8.84 -1.41
C TYR A 61 -3.26 -9.64 -1.69
N THR A 62 -3.28 -10.41 -2.78
CA THR A 62 -4.52 -11.05 -3.28
C THR A 62 -4.49 -12.56 -3.27
N LYS A 63 -3.37 -13.18 -2.90
CA LYS A 63 -3.29 -14.63 -2.83
C LYS A 63 -4.06 -15.11 -1.61
N THR A 64 -4.91 -16.12 -1.79
CA THR A 64 -5.69 -16.72 -0.71
C THR A 64 -4.80 -17.19 0.44
N GLY A 65 -5.19 -16.85 1.67
CA GLY A 65 -4.46 -17.19 2.90
C GLY A 65 -4.58 -16.10 3.97
N ALA A 66 -3.76 -16.22 5.02
CA ALA A 66 -3.81 -15.31 6.18
C ALA A 66 -3.50 -13.83 5.85
N TYR A 67 -2.85 -13.57 4.71
CA TYR A 67 -2.47 -12.23 4.26
C TYR A 67 -3.39 -11.68 3.17
N GLU A 68 -4.41 -12.45 2.75
CA GLU A 68 -5.37 -12.01 1.73
C GLU A 68 -6.05 -10.72 2.16
N GLY A 69 -6.01 -9.70 1.31
CA GLY A 69 -6.59 -8.40 1.59
C GLY A 69 -5.68 -7.45 2.38
N ASN A 70 -4.50 -7.89 2.85
CA ASN A 70 -3.52 -6.98 3.41
C ASN A 70 -3.13 -5.92 2.37
N TYR A 71 -3.01 -4.67 2.79
CA TYR A 71 -2.64 -3.59 1.89
C TYR A 71 -1.79 -2.52 2.55
N ILE A 72 -1.05 -1.81 1.70
CA ILE A 72 -0.50 -0.49 2.00
C ILE A 72 -1.01 0.47 0.93
N GLU A 73 -1.65 1.53 1.38
CA GLU A 73 -2.11 2.65 0.57
C GLU A 73 -1.41 3.91 1.05
N TYR A 74 -0.95 4.73 0.11
CA TYR A 74 -0.40 6.05 0.42
C TYR A 74 -0.72 7.03 -0.68
N GLY A 75 -0.67 8.30 -0.32
CA GLY A 75 -0.96 9.37 -1.24
C GLY A 75 -0.77 10.74 -0.65
N LEU A 76 -1.08 11.73 -1.47
CA LEU A 76 -1.09 13.14 -1.09
C LEU A 76 -2.54 13.64 -1.03
N THR A 77 -2.78 14.60 -0.13
CA THR A 77 -4.06 15.29 0.01
C THR A 77 -3.85 16.80 0.05
N THR A 78 -4.94 17.56 0.08
CA THR A 78 -4.91 19.03 0.22
C THR A 78 -5.07 19.49 1.68
N ASN A 79 -5.05 18.57 2.65
CA ASN A 79 -5.18 18.89 4.07
C ASN A 79 -3.88 19.49 4.64
N ALA A 80 -3.92 20.01 5.88
CA ALA A 80 -2.71 20.46 6.57
C ALA A 80 -1.69 19.33 6.75
N LEU A 81 -2.17 18.14 7.13
CA LEU A 81 -1.41 16.89 7.03
C LEU A 81 -1.64 16.33 5.62
N ASN A 82 -0.81 16.79 4.68
CA ASN A 82 -0.99 16.60 3.24
C ASN A 82 -0.45 15.28 2.68
N ALA A 83 0.00 14.36 3.52
CA ALA A 83 0.44 13.03 3.12
C ALA A 83 -0.04 11.98 4.13
N TYR A 84 -0.25 10.75 3.65
CA TYR A 84 -0.79 9.68 4.47
C TYR A 84 -0.27 8.28 4.11
N TYR A 85 -0.36 7.39 5.09
CA TYR A 85 -0.36 5.93 4.92
C TYR A 85 -1.63 5.35 5.56
N LYS A 86 -2.25 4.38 4.88
CA LYS A 86 -3.23 3.45 5.45
C LYS A 86 -2.74 2.04 5.22
N ILE A 87 -2.53 1.30 6.30
CA ILE A 87 -1.93 -0.03 6.24
C ILE A 87 -2.86 -0.98 6.97
N HIS A 88 -3.33 -1.99 6.26
CA HIS A 88 -4.08 -3.11 6.82
C HIS A 88 -3.21 -4.36 6.71
N TYR A 89 -2.87 -4.97 7.83
CA TYR A 89 -1.96 -6.10 7.82
C TYR A 89 -2.26 -7.12 8.91
N TYR A 90 -2.04 -8.39 8.57
CA TYR A 90 -2.02 -9.47 9.55
C TYR A 90 -0.71 -9.46 10.32
N ASN A 91 -0.78 -9.25 11.63
CA ASN A 91 0.36 -9.36 12.54
C ASN A 91 0.49 -10.82 12.98
N SER A 92 1.54 -11.50 12.52
CA SER A 92 1.76 -12.91 12.81
C SER A 92 2.11 -13.20 14.27
N SER A 93 2.65 -12.23 15.02
CA SER A 93 2.96 -12.41 16.44
C SER A 93 1.72 -12.33 17.33
N GLU A 94 0.71 -11.56 16.91
CA GLU A 94 -0.54 -11.39 17.66
C GLU A 94 -1.74 -12.13 17.03
N GLU A 95 -1.50 -12.83 15.93
CA GLU A 95 -2.49 -13.61 15.17
C GLU A 95 -3.79 -12.86 14.86
N LYS A 96 -3.68 -11.55 14.57
CA LYS A 96 -4.82 -10.68 14.28
C LYS A 96 -4.47 -9.58 13.28
N LEU A 97 -5.51 -8.97 12.71
CA LEU A 97 -5.38 -7.83 11.79
C LEU A 97 -5.16 -6.52 12.55
N PHE A 98 -4.33 -5.67 11.94
CA PHE A 98 -3.98 -4.34 12.41
C PHE A 98 -4.33 -3.33 11.33
N ASP A 99 -4.93 -2.22 11.76
CA ASP A 99 -5.14 -1.03 10.94
C ASP A 99 -4.24 0.09 11.49
N LEU A 100 -3.34 0.56 10.65
CA LEU A 100 -2.41 1.65 10.94
C LEU A 100 -2.69 2.80 9.99
N ASP A 101 -3.08 3.94 10.57
CA ASP A 101 -3.22 5.21 9.87
C ASP A 101 -2.06 6.13 10.27
N VAL A 102 -1.42 6.76 9.29
CA VAL A 102 -0.38 7.79 9.49
C VAL A 102 -0.74 8.99 8.63
N GLU A 103 -0.67 10.19 9.20
CA GLU A 103 -0.86 11.43 8.47
C GLU A 103 0.22 12.43 8.88
N TRP A 104 0.81 13.13 7.91
CA TRP A 104 1.84 14.11 8.19
C TRP A 104 1.81 15.26 7.20
N SER A 105 2.41 16.38 7.63
CA SER A 105 2.70 17.50 6.75
C SER A 105 4.07 17.31 6.11
N THR A 106 4.14 17.31 4.79
CA THR A 106 5.40 17.31 4.03
C THR A 106 6.18 18.62 4.13
N THR A 107 5.57 19.70 4.63
CA THR A 107 6.20 21.02 4.79
C THR A 107 6.65 21.30 6.23
N LEU A 108 5.72 21.20 7.18
CA LEU A 108 5.97 21.41 8.62
C LEU A 108 6.56 20.19 9.34
N HIS A 109 6.58 19.02 8.70
CA HIS A 109 7.11 17.75 9.23
C HIS A 109 6.42 17.20 10.50
N ASN A 110 5.39 17.86 11.02
CA ASN A 110 4.54 17.33 12.08
C ASN A 110 3.53 16.31 11.55
N GLY A 111 2.98 15.48 12.44
CA GLY A 111 1.99 14.50 12.04
C GLY A 111 1.40 13.71 13.20
N ARG A 112 0.69 12.65 12.85
CA ARG A 112 -0.02 11.78 13.79
C ARG A 112 -0.08 10.34 13.29
N VAL A 113 -0.12 9.41 14.24
CA VAL A 113 -0.24 7.97 14.00
C VAL A 113 -1.33 7.38 14.90
N LYS A 114 -2.10 6.44 14.37
CA LYS A 114 -3.14 5.73 15.09
C LYS A 114 -3.12 4.26 14.67
N CYS A 115 -3.08 3.38 15.66
CA CYS A 115 -3.09 1.94 15.49
C CYS A 115 -3.72 1.30 16.72
N PRO A 116 -5.05 1.12 16.76
CA PRO A 116 -5.74 0.71 17.98
C PRO A 116 -5.29 -0.63 18.53
N ALA A 117 -5.00 -1.58 17.64
CA ALA A 117 -4.51 -2.90 18.01
C ALA A 117 -3.13 -2.86 18.70
N HIS A 118 -2.31 -1.84 18.40
CA HIS A 118 -1.00 -1.63 19.02
C HIS A 118 -1.08 -0.77 20.28
N PHE A 119 -1.72 0.39 20.20
CA PHE A 119 -1.76 1.37 21.30
C PHE A 119 -2.84 1.09 22.35
N GLN A 120 -3.74 0.13 22.10
CA GLN A 120 -4.89 -0.18 22.97
C GLN A 120 -5.82 1.03 23.19
N THR A 121 -5.79 1.99 22.27
CA THR A 121 -6.69 3.16 22.23
C THR A 121 -7.04 3.52 20.78
N SER A 122 -8.20 4.12 20.57
CA SER A 122 -8.58 4.71 19.28
C SER A 122 -7.96 6.09 19.02
N ASP A 123 -7.20 6.61 19.98
CA ASP A 123 -6.65 7.95 19.92
C ASP A 123 -5.46 8.08 18.95
N TRP A 124 -5.25 9.30 18.48
CA TRP A 124 -4.05 9.66 17.74
C TRP A 124 -2.90 9.95 18.69
N TYR A 125 -1.70 9.57 18.27
CA TYR A 125 -0.43 9.96 18.88
C TYR A 125 0.28 10.92 17.93
N CYS A 126 0.67 12.09 18.41
CA CYS A 126 1.16 13.19 17.56
C CYS A 126 2.63 13.53 17.82
N TRP A 127 3.28 14.08 16.79
CA TRP A 127 4.63 14.64 16.89
C TRP A 127 4.70 16.04 16.25
N ASP A 128 5.65 16.86 16.70
CA ASP A 128 5.90 18.20 16.18
C ASP A 128 6.89 18.21 14.99
N GLY A 129 7.20 19.40 14.44
CA GLY A 129 8.16 19.51 13.33
C GLY A 129 9.61 19.11 13.66
N ASN A 130 9.95 18.90 14.93
CA ASN A 130 11.23 18.38 15.37
C ASN A 130 11.20 16.85 15.61
N HIS A 131 10.08 16.19 15.28
CA HIS A 131 9.85 14.77 15.52
C HIS A 131 9.80 14.39 17.01
N LEU A 132 9.42 15.34 17.87
CA LEU A 132 9.19 15.10 19.29
C LEU A 132 7.71 14.83 19.54
N ASN A 133 7.43 13.84 20.39
CA ASN A 133 6.06 13.53 20.80
C ASN A 133 5.42 14.74 21.51
N ILE A 134 4.20 15.06 21.12
CA ILE A 134 3.39 16.13 21.73
C ILE A 134 1.99 15.61 22.02
N THR A 135 1.26 16.32 22.88
CA THR A 135 -0.19 16.17 22.95
C THR A 135 -0.80 16.59 21.62
N CYS A 136 -1.70 15.78 21.09
CA CYS A 136 -2.39 16.10 19.85
C CYS A 136 -3.18 17.43 19.99
N PRO A 137 -3.07 18.34 19.00
CA PRO A 137 -3.84 19.58 18.95
C PRO A 137 -5.36 19.38 18.85
#